data_AF-A0A8H8XIY3-F1
#
_entry.id   AF-A0A8H8XIY3-F1
#
_cell.length_a   1.000
_cell.length_b   1.000
_cell.length_c   1.000
_cell.angle_alpha   90.00
_cell.angle_beta   90.00
_cell.angle_gamma   90.00
#
_symmetry.space_group_name_H-M   'P 1'
#
loop_
_entity.id
_entity.type
_entity.pdbx_description
1 polymer ?
#
loop_
_entity_poly.entity_id
_entity_poly.type
_entity_poly.pdbx_seq_one_letter_code
_entity_poly.pdbx_strand_id
1 'polypeptide(L)'
;MDNMNNAWRSGGSVASVLVDAAGLSLPDSRAVDISLRASVVLALRVYNSQILEGQLRPHIAMALAAQTVGQVRRIIASADRLLRR
;
A
#
# COMPACT_ATOMS: atom_id res chain seq x y z
N MET A 1 -10.06 8.41 -35.18
CA MET A 1 -10.57 7.27 -34.39
C MET A 1 -9.39 6.62 -33.69
N ASP A 2 -9.55 6.48 -32.39
CA ASP A 2 -8.87 5.61 -31.42
C ASP A 2 -7.41 5.87 -31.02
N ASN A 3 -7.36 6.50 -29.85
CA ASN A 3 -6.25 6.91 -28.99
C ASN A 3 -5.62 5.69 -28.31
N MET A 4 -4.52 5.15 -28.84
CA MET A 4 -3.73 4.08 -28.18
C MET A 4 -2.71 4.68 -27.20
N ASN A 5 -3.22 5.30 -26.14
CA ASN A 5 -2.42 5.75 -25.01
C ASN A 5 -2.63 4.79 -23.82
N ASN A 6 -2.14 3.55 -23.92
CA ASN A 6 -2.28 2.56 -22.82
C ASN A 6 -1.06 1.66 -22.61
N ALA A 7 0.13 2.12 -22.98
CA ALA A 7 1.38 1.49 -22.57
C ALA A 7 1.93 2.16 -21.30
N TRP A 8 1.11 2.27 -20.26
CA TRP A 8 1.62 2.60 -18.93
C TRP A 8 2.38 1.39 -18.40
N ARG A 9 3.69 1.39 -18.70
CA ARG A 9 4.75 0.87 -17.85
C ARG A 9 4.35 -0.36 -17.02
N SER A 10 4.43 -1.50 -17.70
CA SER A 10 4.86 -2.75 -17.10
C SER A 10 6.26 -2.57 -16.52
N GLY A 11 6.34 -1.88 -15.38
CA GLY A 11 7.48 -1.87 -14.49
C GLY A 11 7.04 -2.64 -13.27
N GLY A 12 7.48 -3.89 -13.17
CA GLY A 12 7.13 -4.84 -12.11
C GLY A 12 7.48 -4.33 -10.72
N SER A 13 6.64 -3.46 -10.18
CA SER A 13 6.36 -3.39 -8.77
C SER A 13 5.27 -4.41 -8.58
N VAL A 14 5.55 -5.50 -7.87
CA VAL A 14 4.53 -6.37 -7.30
C VAL A 14 3.69 -5.46 -6.39
N ALA A 15 2.72 -4.77 -6.96
CA ALA A 15 1.85 -3.86 -6.23
C ALA A 15 1.17 -4.76 -5.21
N SER A 16 1.55 -4.61 -3.94
CA SER A 16 1.22 -5.53 -2.85
C SER A 16 -0.23 -6.00 -3.02
N VAL A 17 -0.37 -7.23 -3.51
CA VAL A 17 -1.68 -7.78 -3.81
C VAL A 17 -2.30 -8.08 -2.45
N LEU A 18 -3.11 -7.15 -1.96
CA LEU A 18 -3.88 -7.36 -0.75
C LEU A 18 -4.95 -8.39 -1.08
N VAL A 19 -4.80 -9.57 -0.49
CA VAL A 19 -5.71 -10.70 -0.66
C VAL A 19 -6.56 -10.88 0.59
N ASP A 20 -7.78 -11.40 0.41
CA ASP A 20 -8.60 -11.85 1.52
C ASP A 20 -8.17 -13.25 2.02
N ALA A 21 -8.89 -13.77 3.02
CA ALA A 21 -8.63 -15.09 3.59
C ALA A 21 -8.80 -16.25 2.59
N ALA A 22 -9.52 -16.03 1.48
CA ALA A 22 -9.67 -16.99 0.39
C ALA A 22 -8.57 -16.82 -0.69
N GLY A 23 -7.62 -15.90 -0.49
CA GLY A 23 -6.56 -15.61 -1.45
C GLY A 23 -7.02 -14.73 -2.62
N LEU A 24 -8.22 -14.17 -2.58
CA LEU A 24 -8.74 -13.33 -3.65
C LEU A 24 -8.27 -11.89 -3.48
N SER A 25 -7.87 -11.26 -4.58
CA SER A 25 -7.54 -9.84 -4.60
C SER A 25 -8.72 -9.02 -4.07
N LEU A 26 -8.48 -8.24 -3.04
CA LEU A 26 -9.46 -7.29 -2.52
C LEU A 26 -9.72 -6.21 -3.58
N PRO A 27 -10.96 -5.76 -3.82
CA PRO A 27 -11.22 -4.64 -4.72
C PRO A 27 -10.84 -3.31 -4.06
N ASP A 28 -10.37 -2.34 -4.84
CA ASP A 28 -9.87 -1.07 -4.31
C ASP A 28 -10.94 -0.22 -3.60
N SER A 29 -12.21 -0.37 -4.01
CA SER A 29 -13.36 0.28 -3.38
C SER A 29 -13.78 -0.36 -2.05
N ARG A 30 -13.26 -1.55 -1.73
CA ARG A 30 -13.61 -2.25 -0.48
C ARG A 30 -13.15 -1.43 0.72
N ALA A 31 -14.02 -1.35 1.72
CA ALA A 31 -13.68 -0.76 3.00
C ALA A 31 -12.55 -1.55 3.66
N VAL A 32 -11.61 -0.83 4.29
CA VAL A 32 -10.51 -1.44 5.04
C VAL A 32 -11.05 -1.99 6.35
N ASP A 33 -10.89 -3.29 6.56
CA ASP A 33 -11.19 -3.90 7.85
C ASP A 33 -10.08 -3.60 8.88
N ILE A 34 -10.44 -3.72 10.16
CA ILE A 34 -9.55 -3.39 11.28
C ILE A 34 -8.27 -4.25 11.26
N SER A 35 -8.38 -5.53 10.90
CA SER A 35 -7.24 -6.46 10.88
C SER A 35 -6.25 -6.10 9.78
N LEU A 36 -6.74 -5.75 8.58
CA LEU A 36 -5.91 -5.26 7.49
C LEU A 36 -5.22 -3.95 7.87
N ARG A 37 -5.95 -2.99 8.46
CA ARG A 37 -5.37 -1.73 8.94
C ARG A 37 -4.26 -1.97 9.97
N ALA A 38 -4.52 -2.81 10.97
CA ALA A 38 -3.56 -3.11 12.02
C ALA A 38 -2.29 -3.77 11.44
N SER A 39 -2.46 -4.70 10.50
CA SER A 39 -1.35 -5.38 9.82
C SER A 39 -0.46 -4.41 9.05
N VAL A 40 -1.05 -3.48 8.30
CA VAL A 40 -0.30 -2.48 7.52
C VAL A 40 0.41 -1.49 8.44
N VAL A 41 -0.25 -1.02 9.49
CA VAL A 41 0.36 -0.13 10.49
C VAL A 41 1.54 -0.81 11.19
N LEU A 42 1.41 -2.10 11.53
CA LEU A 42 2.49 -2.88 12.12
C LEU A 42 3.68 -2.99 11.16
N ALA A 43 3.45 -3.37 9.90
CA ALA A 43 4.50 -3.46 8.90
C ALA A 43 5.26 -2.14 8.73
N LEU A 44 4.52 -1.02 8.60
CA LEU A 44 5.12 0.31 8.48
C LEU A 44 5.93 0.70 9.73
N ARG A 45 5.47 0.35 10.93
CA ARG A 45 6.20 0.60 12.19
C ARG A 45 7.48 -0.23 12.29
N VAL A 46 7.43 -1.51 11.91
CA VAL A 46 8.61 -2.39 11.88
C VAL A 46 9.66 -1.79 10.95
N TYR A 47 9.29 -1.44 9.71
CA TYR A 47 10.22 -0.79 8.78
C TYR A 47 10.75 0.55 9.31
N ASN A 48 9.88 1.37 9.90
CA ASN A 48 10.29 2.65 10.49
C ASN A 48 11.30 2.48 11.64
N SER A 49 11.16 1.41 12.43
CA SER A 49 12.07 1.09 13.54
C SER A 49 13.42 0.55 13.06
N GLN A 50 13.42 -0.23 11.96
CA GLN A 50 14.64 -0.77 11.37
C GLN A 50 15.49 0.31 10.70
N ILE A 51 14.87 1.39 10.21
CA ILE A 51 15.56 2.48 9.49
C ILE A 51 15.98 3.63 10.41
N LEU A 52 15.62 3.63 11.70
CA LEU A 52 15.98 4.64 12.73
C LEU A 52 15.62 6.11 12.41
N GLU A 53 15.21 6.46 11.19
CA GLU A 53 15.08 7.86 10.76
C GLU A 53 13.63 8.40 10.81
N GLY A 54 12.66 7.59 11.22
CA GLY A 54 11.28 8.07 11.41
C GLY A 54 10.58 8.51 10.12
N GLN A 55 11.13 8.18 8.95
CA GLN A 55 10.67 8.66 7.65
C GLN A 55 9.29 8.09 7.23
N LEU A 56 8.86 6.98 7.84
CA LEU A 56 7.56 6.37 7.59
C LEU A 56 6.46 6.86 8.53
N ARG A 57 6.75 7.78 9.47
CA ARG A 57 5.72 8.39 10.34
C ARG A 57 4.51 8.95 9.57
N PRO A 58 4.68 9.69 8.46
CA PRO A 58 3.54 10.16 7.66
C PRO A 58 2.74 9.00 7.04
N HIS A 59 3.40 7.93 6.62
CA HIS A 59 2.76 6.74 6.03
C HIS A 59 1.91 5.99 7.07
N ILE A 60 2.36 5.91 8.31
CA ILE A 60 1.60 5.33 9.43
C ILE A 60 0.32 6.13 9.68
N ALA A 61 0.40 7.46 9.70
CA ALA A 61 -0.77 8.33 9.89
C ALA A 61 -1.77 8.16 8.74
N MET A 62 -1.30 8.12 7.50
CA MET A 62 -2.15 7.86 6.33
C MET A 62 -2.80 6.48 6.39
N ALA A 63 -2.09 5.43 6.84
CA ALA A 63 -2.64 4.09 6.97
C ALA A 63 -3.75 4.01 8.03
N LEU A 64 -3.62 4.77 9.13
CA LEU A 64 -4.66 4.87 10.16
C LEU A 64 -5.93 5.56 9.65
N ALA A 65 -5.78 6.56 8.77
CA ALA A 65 -6.89 7.30 8.18
C ALA A 65 -7.50 6.62 6.93
N ALA A 66 -6.85 5.58 6.39
CA ALA A 66 -7.30 4.92 5.18
C ALA A 66 -8.67 4.24 5.38
N GLN A 67 -9.59 4.57 4.48
CA GLN A 67 -10.95 4.05 4.45
C GLN A 67 -11.10 2.94 3.41
N THR A 68 -10.29 2.95 2.35
CA THR A 68 -10.38 1.98 1.25
C THR A 68 -9.09 1.22 0.99
N VAL A 69 -9.21 -0.02 0.49
CA VAL A 69 -8.08 -0.88 0.12
C VAL A 69 -7.20 -0.20 -0.94
N GLY A 70 -7.78 0.55 -1.87
CA GLY A 70 -7.03 1.32 -2.87
C GLY A 70 -6.16 2.41 -2.24
N GLN A 71 -6.62 3.08 -1.17
CA GLN A 71 -5.80 4.03 -0.41
C GLN A 71 -4.64 3.32 0.29
N VAL A 72 -4.91 2.17 0.91
CA VAL A 72 -3.87 1.35 1.57
C VAL A 72 -2.78 0.93 0.58
N ARG A 73 -3.15 0.44 -0.61
CA ARG A 73 -2.17 0.07 -1.65
C ARG A 73 -1.28 1.23 -2.06
N ARG A 74 -1.86 2.44 -2.22
CA ARG A 74 -1.08 3.64 -2.56
C ARG A 74 -0.07 3.99 -1.47
N ILE A 75 -0.46 3.86 -0.20
CA ILE A 75 0.42 4.13 0.96
C ILE A 75 1.56 3.11 1.03
N ILE A 76 1.27 1.82 0.81
CA ILE A 76 2.32 0.79 0.77
C ILE A 76 3.27 1.05 -0.40
N ALA A 77 2.73 1.32 -1.60
CA ALA A 77 3.56 1.61 -2.77
C ALA A 77 4.42 2.88 -2.60
N SER A 78 3.94 3.90 -1.89
CA SER A 78 4.74 5.10 -1.60
C SER A 78 5.81 4.82 -0.54
N ALA A 79 5.49 4.03 0.49
CA ALA A 79 6.46 3.58 1.48
C ALA A 79 7.57 2.71 0.84
N ASP A 80 7.21 1.74 0.00
CA ASP A 80 8.18 0.88 -0.71
C ASP A 80 9.14 1.68 -1.58
N ARG A 81 8.67 2.75 -2.22
CA ARG A 81 9.55 3.64 -3.02
C ARG A 81 10.56 4.40 -2.16
N LEU A 82 10.19 4.74 -0.93
CA LEU A 82 11.09 5.38 0.02
C LEU A 82 12.15 4.39 0.52
N LEU A 83 11.75 3.14 0.77
CA LEU A 83 12.62 2.05 1.23
C LEU A 83 13.62 1.55 0.18
N ARG A 84 13.37 1.79 -1.11
CA ARG A 84 14.24 1.37 -2.23
C ARG A 84 15.30 2.40 -2.60
N ARG A 85 15.38 3.53 -1.90
CA ARG A 85 16.47 4.50 -2.04
C ARG A 85 17.60 4.16 -1.08
#